data_AF-A0A5C5ZYC3-F1
#
_entry.id   AF-A0A5C5ZYC3-F1
#
_cell.length_a   1.000
_cell.length_b   1.000
_cell.length_c   1.000
_cell.angle_alpha   90.00
_cell.angle_beta   90.00
_cell.angle_gamma   90.00
#
_symmetry.space_group_name_H-M   'P 1'
#
loop_
_entity.id
_entity.type
_entity.pdbx_description
1 polymer ?
#
loop_
_entity_poly.entity_id
_entity_poly.type
_entity_poly.pdbx_seq_one_letter_code
_entity_poly.pdbx_strand_id
1 'polypeptide(L)'
;MSDTLVETSSDLSMSPDGVFEPVAPFAKAVIEQVGQTVVGQTEVVERVLIALLTGGHLLLEGVPGIAKTLLVQSVGKAIDLQFKRVQFTIDLLPSDILGSEILDQQSGQFHIHKGPVFTNLLLADEINRASPKVQSALLEAMQERRVSIGDETHILPAPFLVIATQNPVEQAGTFELPEAQLDRFMMCHRLRYPTPAEETEVVRRALKLKLQRQGDGAVPQSMFDAISDEHKLSVGDLTQAMTQVQAVHVSEVFIHDCVKLINATRDHKDLVLGCSPRAVLSLVQAARARAFIYGRSYVVPEDLFTLAEDVILHRVRLSYEALAEGLTLKSMLDQLLNEML
;
A
#
# COMPACT_ATOMS: atom_id res chain seq x y z
N MET A 1 30.36 -20.20 -43.64
CA MET A 1 31.21 -19.08 -43.22
C MET A 1 30.31 -17.87 -43.25
N SER A 2 29.77 -17.52 -42.08
CA SER A 2 30.04 -16.26 -41.34
C SER A 2 29.26 -15.10 -41.96
N ASP A 3 28.55 -14.24 -41.26
CA ASP A 3 28.29 -13.98 -39.85
C ASP A 3 27.23 -12.87 -39.90
N THR A 4 26.15 -12.95 -39.14
CA THR A 4 25.52 -11.70 -38.64
C THR A 4 24.72 -12.00 -37.37
N LEU A 5 25.29 -11.56 -36.26
CA LEU A 5 24.71 -11.49 -34.94
C LEU A 5 23.44 -10.64 -34.97
N VAL A 6 22.35 -11.18 -34.43
CA VAL A 6 21.17 -10.40 -34.04
C VAL A 6 21.25 -10.23 -32.53
N GLU A 7 21.67 -9.04 -32.10
CA GLU A 7 21.41 -8.54 -30.76
C GLU A 7 19.93 -8.18 -30.66
N THR A 8 19.16 -8.89 -29.84
CA THR A 8 17.83 -8.46 -29.40
C THR A 8 17.97 -7.79 -28.03
N SER A 9 18.10 -6.47 -28.04
CA SER A 9 17.93 -5.61 -26.87
C SER A 9 16.44 -5.48 -26.54
N SER A 10 16.07 -5.87 -25.32
CA SER A 10 14.75 -5.72 -24.73
C SER A 10 14.53 -4.29 -24.21
N ASP A 11 14.06 -3.40 -25.07
CA ASP A 11 13.50 -2.10 -24.69
C ASP A 11 11.97 -2.16 -24.78
N LEU A 12 11.32 -2.51 -23.67
CA LEU A 12 9.88 -2.29 -23.46
C LEU A 12 9.74 -1.13 -22.48
N SER A 13 9.96 0.08 -23.00
CA SER A 13 9.55 1.31 -22.34
C SER A 13 8.73 2.15 -23.30
N MET A 14 7.51 2.48 -22.86
CA MET A 14 6.56 3.48 -23.36
C MET A 14 6.35 3.62 -24.88
N SER A 15 5.10 3.43 -25.31
CA SER A 15 4.66 3.88 -26.63
C SER A 15 4.72 5.42 -26.74
N PRO A 16 5.21 5.99 -27.86
CA PRO A 16 5.43 7.43 -28.02
C PRO A 16 4.15 8.30 -28.13
N ASP A 17 2.97 7.68 -28.21
CA ASP A 17 1.75 8.37 -28.66
C ASP A 17 0.71 8.72 -27.58
N GLY A 18 1.04 8.60 -26.28
CA GLY A 18 0.25 9.24 -25.21
C GLY A 18 -1.24 8.87 -25.19
N VAL A 19 -1.62 7.71 -25.70
CA VAL A 19 -2.97 7.17 -25.53
C VAL A 19 -3.04 6.63 -24.11
N PHE A 20 -3.50 7.46 -23.18
CA PHE A 20 -3.94 6.98 -21.87
C PHE A 20 -4.94 5.85 -22.14
N GLU A 21 -4.63 4.62 -21.69
CA GLU A 21 -5.67 3.61 -21.50
C GLU A 21 -6.84 4.29 -20.76
N PRO A 22 -8.10 4.00 -21.11
CA PRO A 22 -9.24 4.68 -20.52
C PRO A 22 -9.27 4.46 -19.00
N VAL A 23 -8.71 5.37 -18.22
CA VAL A 23 -8.72 5.26 -16.75
C VAL A 23 -10.17 5.46 -16.28
N ALA A 24 -10.64 4.60 -15.36
CA ALA A 24 -11.98 4.74 -14.81
C ALA A 24 -12.17 6.15 -14.22
N PRO A 25 -13.34 6.80 -14.40
CA PRO A 25 -13.56 8.18 -13.98
C PRO A 25 -13.20 8.45 -12.51
N PHE A 26 -13.52 7.50 -11.62
CA PHE A 26 -13.15 7.54 -10.21
C PHE A 26 -11.63 7.58 -10.01
N ALA A 27 -10.92 6.59 -10.57
CA ALA A 27 -9.47 6.49 -10.42
C ALA A 27 -8.75 7.70 -11.06
N LYS A 28 -9.22 8.16 -12.22
CA LYS A 28 -8.70 9.34 -12.91
C LYS A 28 -8.81 10.59 -12.05
N ALA A 29 -9.98 10.83 -11.45
CA ALA A 29 -10.20 11.98 -10.59
C ALA A 29 -9.26 11.98 -9.36
N VAL A 30 -9.06 10.82 -8.73
CA VAL A 30 -8.12 10.70 -7.61
C VAL A 30 -6.67 10.91 -8.06
N ILE A 31 -6.23 10.27 -9.14
CA ILE A 31 -4.86 10.39 -9.66
C ILE A 31 -4.55 11.84 -10.03
N GLU A 32 -5.47 12.53 -10.71
CA GLU A 32 -5.31 13.94 -11.07
C GLU A 32 -5.23 14.85 -9.85
N GLN A 33 -6.02 14.58 -8.80
CA GLN A 33 -6.00 15.36 -7.57
C GLN A 33 -4.69 15.15 -6.79
N VAL A 34 -4.24 13.89 -6.67
CA VAL A 34 -2.97 13.56 -6.01
C VAL A 34 -1.76 14.07 -6.80
N GLY A 35 -1.82 14.05 -8.13
CA GLY A 35 -0.74 14.54 -9.01
C GLY A 35 -0.48 16.05 -8.90
N GLN A 36 -1.38 16.82 -8.30
CA GLN A 36 -1.17 18.24 -8.01
C GLN A 36 -0.15 18.45 -6.88
N THR A 37 -0.10 17.55 -5.91
CA THR A 37 0.75 17.66 -4.71
C THR A 37 1.92 16.69 -4.74
N VAL A 38 1.76 15.52 -5.35
CA VAL A 38 2.77 14.46 -5.40
C VAL A 38 3.32 14.31 -6.81
N VAL A 39 4.64 14.12 -6.92
CA VAL A 39 5.35 13.97 -8.20
C VAL A 39 5.92 12.56 -8.29
N GLY A 40 5.80 11.91 -9.45
CA GLY A 40 6.53 10.68 -9.77
C GLY A 40 6.09 9.39 -9.06
N GLN A 41 5.00 9.43 -8.31
CA GLN A 41 4.55 8.32 -7.46
C GLN A 41 3.31 7.60 -8.02
N THR A 42 3.14 7.57 -9.34
CA THR A 42 1.92 7.03 -9.97
C THR A 42 1.68 5.57 -9.60
N GLU A 43 2.74 4.75 -9.56
CA GLU A 43 2.64 3.34 -9.18
C GLU A 43 2.21 3.17 -7.72
N VAL A 44 2.75 3.98 -6.80
CA VAL A 44 2.34 3.96 -5.39
C VAL A 44 0.88 4.37 -5.24
N VAL A 45 0.44 5.41 -5.97
CA VAL A 45 -0.97 5.82 -5.99
C VAL A 45 -1.86 4.68 -6.51
N GLU A 46 -1.43 3.97 -7.56
CA GLU A 46 -2.13 2.79 -8.07
C GLU A 46 -2.27 1.71 -6.99
N ARG A 47 -1.19 1.37 -6.27
CA ARG A 47 -1.24 0.38 -5.17
C ARG A 47 -2.13 0.82 -4.02
N VAL A 48 -2.12 2.10 -3.67
CA VAL A 48 -3.02 2.68 -2.66
C VAL A 48 -4.48 2.59 -3.11
N LEU A 49 -4.77 2.91 -4.37
CA LEU A 49 -6.11 2.78 -4.93
C LEU A 49 -6.59 1.32 -4.96
N ILE A 50 -5.73 0.37 -5.36
CA ILE A 50 -6.03 -1.06 -5.32
C ILE A 50 -6.37 -1.50 -3.89
N ALA A 51 -5.58 -1.07 -2.90
CA ALA A 51 -5.83 -1.38 -1.49
C ALA A 51 -7.18 -0.82 -1.01
N LEU A 52 -7.49 0.44 -1.34
CA LEU A 52 -8.77 1.07 -1.02
C LEU A 52 -9.97 0.35 -1.68
N LEU A 53 -9.86 0.07 -2.97
CA LEU A 53 -10.94 -0.51 -3.78
C LEU A 53 -11.25 -1.97 -3.43
N THR A 54 -10.26 -2.70 -2.92
CA THR A 54 -10.42 -4.09 -2.47
C THR A 54 -10.65 -4.22 -0.97
N GLY A 55 -10.44 -3.14 -0.20
CA GLY A 55 -10.46 -3.15 1.26
C GLY A 55 -9.33 -3.98 1.88
N GLY A 56 -8.21 -4.14 1.15
CA GLY A 56 -7.00 -4.82 1.60
C GLY A 56 -5.97 -3.83 2.14
N HIS A 57 -5.13 -4.25 3.08
CA HIS A 57 -4.11 -3.38 3.68
C HIS A 57 -2.81 -3.36 2.88
N LEU A 58 -2.08 -2.25 2.90
CA LEU A 58 -0.85 -2.03 2.14
C LEU A 58 0.34 -1.82 3.07
N LEU A 59 1.45 -2.51 2.79
CA LEU A 59 2.74 -2.26 3.42
C LEU A 59 3.64 -1.53 2.42
N LEU A 60 4.29 -0.46 2.86
CA LEU A 60 5.22 0.34 2.06
C LEU A 60 6.63 0.20 2.63
N GLU A 61 7.45 -0.61 1.96
CA GLU A 61 8.87 -0.75 2.25
C GLU A 61 9.66 0.35 1.57
N GLY A 62 10.50 1.06 2.30
CA GLY A 62 11.47 1.96 1.68
C GLY A 62 11.98 3.02 2.61
N VAL A 63 12.99 3.73 2.14
CA VAL A 63 13.72 4.75 2.89
C VAL A 63 12.83 5.93 3.32
N PRO A 64 13.24 6.65 4.38
CA PRO A 64 12.58 7.89 4.79
C PRO A 64 12.62 8.96 3.69
N GLY A 65 11.67 9.90 3.73
CA GLY A 65 11.72 11.10 2.91
C GLY A 65 11.07 11.03 1.52
N ILE A 66 10.51 9.89 1.10
CA ILE A 66 9.85 9.75 -0.23
C ILE A 66 8.40 10.27 -0.24
N ALA A 67 8.07 11.27 0.59
CA ALA A 67 6.75 11.89 0.69
C ALA A 67 5.55 10.93 0.87
N LYS A 68 5.75 9.74 1.48
CA LYS A 68 4.71 8.72 1.71
C LYS A 68 3.50 9.28 2.44
N THR A 69 3.76 10.06 3.50
CA THR A 69 2.71 10.73 4.29
C THR A 69 1.89 11.70 3.44
N LEU A 70 2.54 12.51 2.60
CA LEU A 70 1.87 13.45 1.71
C LEU A 70 0.98 12.72 0.71
N LEU A 71 1.46 11.59 0.15
CA LEU A 71 0.71 10.77 -0.78
C LEU A 71 -0.55 10.19 -0.16
N VAL A 72 -0.42 9.51 0.97
CA VAL A 72 -1.55 8.86 1.65
C VAL A 72 -2.58 9.91 2.10
N GLN A 73 -2.11 11.05 2.64
CA GLN A 73 -3.00 12.13 3.04
C GLN A 73 -3.69 12.79 1.84
N SER A 74 -3.00 12.96 0.71
CA SER A 74 -3.59 13.50 -0.52
C SER A 74 -4.69 12.58 -1.06
N VAL A 75 -4.48 11.26 -1.01
CA VAL A 75 -5.52 10.28 -1.37
C VAL A 75 -6.71 10.36 -0.41
N GLY A 76 -6.45 10.43 0.90
CA GLY A 76 -7.51 10.57 1.91
C GLY A 76 -8.38 11.81 1.68
N LYS A 77 -7.75 12.98 1.43
CA LYS A 77 -8.44 14.22 1.07
C LYS A 77 -9.16 14.15 -0.28
N ALA A 78 -8.64 13.42 -1.27
CA ALA A 78 -9.30 13.32 -2.58
C ALA A 78 -10.67 12.61 -2.51
N ILE A 79 -10.90 11.77 -1.50
CA ILE A 79 -12.08 10.90 -1.36
C ILE A 79 -12.90 11.23 -0.08
N ASP A 80 -12.55 12.31 0.64
CA ASP A 80 -13.18 12.69 1.92
C ASP A 80 -13.14 11.57 2.97
N LEU A 81 -11.97 10.94 3.13
CA LEU A 81 -11.73 9.91 4.14
C LEU A 81 -11.19 10.53 5.42
N GLN A 82 -11.71 10.08 6.56
CA GLN A 82 -11.08 10.38 7.85
C GLN A 82 -9.68 9.78 7.86
N PHE A 83 -8.68 10.65 8.03
CA PHE A 83 -7.28 10.27 8.04
C PHE A 83 -6.68 10.44 9.44
N LYS A 84 -5.96 9.42 9.91
CA LYS A 84 -5.09 9.53 11.07
C LYS A 84 -3.71 8.97 10.74
N ARG A 85 -2.70 9.58 11.35
CA ARG A 85 -1.31 9.14 11.27
C ARG A 85 -0.83 8.76 12.66
N VAL A 86 -0.10 7.67 12.75
CA VAL A 86 0.59 7.25 13.97
C VAL A 86 2.03 6.92 13.63
N GLN A 87 2.94 7.50 14.39
CA GLN A 87 4.34 7.12 14.36
C GLN A 87 4.55 5.98 15.36
N PHE A 88 5.03 4.84 14.88
CA PHE A 88 5.33 3.70 15.74
C PHE A 88 6.69 3.92 16.40
N THR A 89 6.71 3.76 17.71
CA THR A 89 7.90 3.93 18.56
C THR A 89 7.99 2.78 19.56
N ILE A 90 9.17 2.59 20.16
CA ILE A 90 9.44 1.46 21.05
C ILE A 90 8.64 1.52 22.36
N ASP A 91 8.24 2.71 22.77
CA ASP A 91 7.48 3.02 23.99
C ASP A 91 5.97 3.00 23.78
N LEU A 92 5.50 2.88 22.53
CA LEU A 92 4.08 2.85 22.21
C LEU A 92 3.41 1.64 22.87
N LEU A 93 2.21 1.85 23.42
CA LEU A 93 1.39 0.81 24.02
C LEU A 93 0.24 0.41 23.09
N PRO A 94 -0.28 -0.83 23.19
CA PRO A 94 -1.47 -1.23 22.44
C PRO A 94 -2.66 -0.27 22.65
N SER A 95 -2.82 0.27 23.85
CA SER A 95 -3.85 1.26 24.19
C SER A 95 -3.72 2.57 23.42
N ASP A 96 -2.50 2.96 23.01
CA ASP A 96 -2.29 4.18 22.24
C ASP A 96 -2.76 4.03 20.78
N ILE A 97 -2.91 2.78 20.31
CA ILE A 97 -3.42 2.43 18.98
C ILE A 97 -4.91 2.14 19.03
N LEU A 98 -5.32 1.27 19.95
CA LEU A 98 -6.68 0.77 20.08
C LEU A 98 -7.59 1.78 20.77
N GLY A 99 -7.07 2.52 21.75
CA GLY A 99 -7.84 3.33 22.68
C GLY A 99 -7.77 2.76 24.11
N SER A 100 -8.24 3.56 25.06
CA SER A 100 -8.19 3.23 26.48
C SER A 100 -9.42 3.75 27.21
N GLU A 101 -9.67 3.17 28.37
CA GLU A 101 -10.65 3.68 29.31
C GLU A 101 -9.98 4.68 30.26
N ILE A 102 -10.48 5.91 30.31
CA ILE A 102 -9.94 7.00 31.13
C ILE A 102 -10.94 7.33 32.23
N LEU A 103 -10.48 7.32 33.48
CA LEU A 103 -11.27 7.80 34.62
C LEU A 103 -11.33 9.32 34.59
N ASP A 104 -12.51 9.89 34.41
CA ASP A 104 -12.75 11.30 34.62
C ASP A 104 -12.78 11.59 36.12
N GLN A 105 -11.77 12.32 36.60
CA GLN A 105 -11.60 12.65 38.02
C GLN A 105 -12.72 13.54 38.57
N GLN A 106 -13.44 14.28 37.71
CA GLN A 106 -14.52 15.16 38.15
C GLN A 106 -15.82 14.39 38.39
N SER A 107 -16.17 13.49 37.47
CA SER A 107 -17.39 12.68 37.56
C SER A 107 -17.20 11.36 38.32
N GLY A 108 -15.96 10.89 38.46
CA GLY A 108 -15.63 9.54 38.96
C GLY A 108 -16.05 8.42 38.00
N GLN A 109 -16.41 8.76 36.76
CA GLN A 109 -16.87 7.82 35.74
C GLN A 109 -15.76 7.49 34.76
N PHE A 110 -15.78 6.27 34.24
CA PHE A 110 -14.90 5.86 33.18
C PHE A 110 -15.47 6.27 31.81
N HIS A 111 -14.64 6.87 30.96
CA HIS A 111 -14.98 7.22 29.58
C HIS A 111 -14.00 6.60 28.60
N ILE A 112 -14.53 6.08 27.50
CA ILE A 112 -13.73 5.44 26.46
C ILE A 112 -13.11 6.51 25.56
N HIS A 113 -11.78 6.52 25.52
CA HIS A 113 -11.01 7.32 24.60
C HIS A 113 -10.60 6.48 23.39
N LYS A 114 -11.23 6.74 22.24
CA LYS A 114 -10.99 6.02 20.99
C LYS A 114 -9.60 6.31 20.44
N GLY A 115 -8.85 5.24 20.15
CA GLY A 115 -7.53 5.33 19.56
C GLY A 115 -7.53 5.79 18.08
N PRO A 116 -6.35 5.91 17.49
CA PRO A 116 -6.18 6.29 16.09
C PRO A 116 -6.73 5.27 15.08
N VAL A 117 -6.96 4.01 15.45
CA VAL A 117 -7.59 3.02 14.56
C VAL A 117 -9.04 3.36 14.19
N PHE A 118 -9.72 4.22 14.97
CA PHE A 118 -11.05 4.72 14.62
C PHE A 118 -10.95 5.85 13.58
N THR A 119 -10.68 5.47 12.33
CA THR A 119 -10.55 6.33 11.16
C THR A 119 -10.84 5.52 9.89
N ASN A 120 -10.98 6.15 8.72
CA ASN A 120 -11.11 5.41 7.46
C ASN A 120 -9.74 5.00 6.89
N LEU A 121 -8.76 5.89 6.97
CA LEU A 121 -7.41 5.70 6.46
C LEU A 121 -6.39 5.95 7.57
N LEU A 122 -5.70 4.89 8.00
CA LEU A 122 -4.65 4.95 9.01
C LEU A 122 -3.28 4.78 8.36
N LEU A 123 -2.41 5.79 8.51
CA LEU A 123 -0.99 5.67 8.21
C LEU A 123 -0.24 5.25 9.47
N ALA A 124 0.30 4.03 9.48
CA ALA A 124 1.12 3.48 10.56
C ALA A 124 2.61 3.55 10.14
N ASP A 125 3.28 4.64 10.50
CA ASP A 125 4.67 4.86 10.10
C ASP A 125 5.65 4.07 10.97
N GLU A 126 6.62 3.41 10.33
CA GLU A 126 7.70 2.64 10.98
C GLU A 126 7.18 1.54 11.91
N ILE A 127 6.24 0.72 11.41
CA ILE A 127 5.60 -0.36 12.18
C ILE A 127 6.62 -1.33 12.83
N ASN A 128 7.79 -1.48 12.21
CA ASN A 128 8.89 -2.29 12.70
C ASN A 128 9.60 -1.68 13.91
N ARG A 129 9.29 -0.46 14.38
CA ARG A 129 9.87 0.11 15.61
C ARG A 129 9.08 -0.18 16.87
N ALA A 130 7.81 -0.58 16.75
CA ALA A 130 7.00 -0.90 17.92
C ALA A 130 7.19 -2.34 18.36
N SER A 131 6.91 -2.61 19.64
CA SER A 131 6.99 -3.96 20.19
C SER A 131 6.01 -4.93 19.47
N PRO A 132 6.30 -6.24 19.48
CA PRO A 132 5.42 -7.25 18.87
C PRO A 132 3.97 -7.23 19.38
N LYS A 133 3.75 -6.77 20.63
CA LYS A 133 2.40 -6.62 21.21
C LYS A 133 1.60 -5.52 20.52
N VAL A 134 2.24 -4.38 20.22
CA VAL A 134 1.60 -3.25 19.52
C VAL A 134 1.32 -3.60 18.07
N GLN A 135 2.28 -4.24 17.40
CA GLN A 135 2.11 -4.76 16.04
C GLN A 135 0.92 -5.71 15.99
N SER A 136 0.84 -6.67 16.92
CA SER A 136 -0.26 -7.64 17.00
C SER A 136 -1.61 -6.96 17.22
N ALA A 137 -1.69 -5.96 18.10
CA ALA A 137 -2.92 -5.19 18.34
C ALA A 137 -3.43 -4.48 17.08
N LEU A 138 -2.55 -3.84 16.31
CA LEU A 138 -2.94 -3.22 15.04
C LEU A 138 -3.44 -4.27 14.02
N LEU A 139 -2.71 -5.39 13.91
CA LEU A 139 -3.04 -6.46 12.96
C LEU A 139 -4.33 -7.20 13.30
N GLU A 140 -4.66 -7.30 14.59
CA GLU A 140 -5.94 -7.80 15.07
C GLU A 140 -7.07 -6.85 14.67
N ALA A 141 -6.91 -5.53 14.89
CA ALA A 141 -7.87 -4.53 14.45
C ALA A 141 -8.10 -4.55 12.93
N MET A 142 -7.03 -4.75 12.15
CA MET A 142 -7.10 -4.95 10.69
C MET A 142 -7.95 -6.16 10.30
N GLN A 143 -7.75 -7.29 10.99
CA GLN A 143 -8.40 -8.55 10.64
C GLN A 143 -9.85 -8.63 11.13
N GLU A 144 -10.12 -8.14 12.34
CA GLU A 144 -11.44 -8.22 12.97
C GLU A 144 -12.36 -7.05 12.62
N ARG A 145 -11.79 -5.90 12.21
CA ARG A 145 -12.52 -4.64 11.95
C ARG A 145 -13.35 -4.15 13.14
N ARG A 146 -12.96 -4.56 14.35
CA ARG A 146 -13.51 -4.15 15.64
C ARG A 146 -12.41 -4.21 16.69
N VAL A 147 -12.61 -3.51 17.78
CA VAL A 147 -11.67 -3.42 18.90
C VAL A 147 -12.45 -3.48 20.20
N SER A 148 -11.95 -4.25 21.16
CA SER A 148 -12.50 -4.27 22.52
C SER A 148 -11.69 -3.34 23.43
N ILE A 149 -12.37 -2.42 24.12
CA ILE A 149 -11.77 -1.49 25.08
C ILE A 149 -12.55 -1.65 26.39
N GLY A 150 -11.87 -2.11 27.44
CA GLY A 150 -12.56 -2.55 28.66
C GLY A 150 -13.51 -3.72 28.34
N ASP A 151 -14.76 -3.60 28.74
CA ASP A 151 -15.81 -4.61 28.50
C ASP A 151 -16.66 -4.32 27.25
N GLU A 152 -16.38 -3.24 26.51
CA GLU A 152 -17.14 -2.83 25.33
C GLU A 152 -16.40 -3.13 24.02
N THR A 153 -17.11 -3.70 23.04
CA THR A 153 -16.60 -3.91 21.68
C THR A 153 -17.11 -2.80 20.74
N HIS A 154 -16.20 -2.16 20.02
CA HIS A 154 -16.50 -1.10 19.07
C HIS A 154 -16.13 -1.51 17.65
N ILE A 155 -17.01 -1.24 16.69
CA ILE A 155 -16.78 -1.49 15.27
C ILE A 155 -15.97 -0.33 14.67
N LEU A 156 -15.00 -0.65 13.81
CA LEU A 156 -14.22 0.36 13.10
C LEU A 156 -15.02 0.99 11.95
N PRO A 157 -14.76 2.27 11.59
CA PRO A 157 -15.43 2.91 10.46
C PRO A 157 -15.24 2.14 9.15
N ALA A 158 -16.26 2.09 8.30
CA ALA A 158 -16.16 1.47 6.98
C ALA A 158 -16.13 2.55 5.87
N PRO A 159 -15.22 2.44 4.87
CA PRO A 159 -14.11 1.49 4.79
C PRO A 159 -13.00 1.79 5.80
N PHE A 160 -12.27 0.76 6.23
CA PHE A 160 -11.09 0.84 7.10
C PHE A 160 -9.87 0.31 6.36
N LEU A 161 -8.92 1.19 6.06
CA LEU A 161 -7.64 0.86 5.43
C LEU A 161 -6.49 1.24 6.36
N VAL A 162 -5.49 0.36 6.39
CA VAL A 162 -4.20 0.61 7.05
C VAL A 162 -3.13 0.59 5.98
N ILE A 163 -2.34 1.65 5.94
CA ILE A 163 -1.11 1.74 5.17
C ILE A 163 0.02 1.79 6.19
N ALA A 164 0.76 0.70 6.29
CA ALA A 164 1.92 0.62 7.17
C ALA A 164 3.19 0.95 6.39
N THR A 165 4.18 1.56 7.03
CA THR A 165 5.49 1.78 6.43
C THR A 165 6.56 1.09 7.27
N GLN A 166 7.58 0.55 6.60
CA GLN A 166 8.77 0.03 7.28
C GLN A 166 10.03 0.44 6.54
N ASN A 167 11.08 0.74 7.31
CA ASN A 167 12.39 1.08 6.79
C ASN A 167 13.32 -0.14 6.96
N PRO A 168 13.76 -0.80 5.87
CA PRO A 168 14.59 -2.00 5.97
C PRO A 168 16.04 -1.72 6.38
N VAL A 169 16.49 -0.46 6.37
CA VAL A 169 17.90 -0.09 6.62
C VAL A 169 18.18 0.13 8.12
N GLU A 170 17.16 0.41 8.92
CA GLU A 170 17.33 0.61 10.37
C GLU A 170 17.52 -0.74 11.07
N GLN A 171 18.72 -0.98 11.60
CA GLN A 171 19.07 -2.23 12.31
C GLN A 171 18.98 -2.12 13.84
N ALA A 172 18.93 -0.90 14.39
CA ALA A 172 18.93 -0.67 15.84
C ALA A 172 17.52 -0.37 16.35
N GLY A 173 17.00 -1.22 17.24
CA GLY A 173 15.72 -0.98 17.90
C GLY A 173 14.49 -1.30 17.05
N THR A 174 14.63 -2.20 16.07
CA THR A 174 13.53 -2.67 15.22
C THR A 174 13.16 -4.11 15.52
N PHE A 175 11.87 -4.42 15.44
CA PHE A 175 11.26 -5.73 15.53
C PHE A 175 10.68 -6.10 14.17
N GLU A 176 11.29 -7.07 13.50
CA GLU A 176 10.78 -7.59 12.24
C GLU A 176 9.38 -8.19 12.43
N LEU A 177 8.50 -7.93 11.46
CA LEU A 177 7.19 -8.56 11.41
C LEU A 177 7.35 -10.05 11.04
N PRO A 178 6.86 -10.98 11.86
CA PRO A 178 6.79 -12.39 11.48
C PRO A 178 6.03 -12.60 10.18
N GLU A 179 6.30 -13.68 9.46
CA GLU A 179 5.70 -14.01 8.16
C GLU A 179 4.17 -14.09 8.25
N ALA A 180 3.66 -14.67 9.35
CA ALA A 180 2.22 -14.74 9.62
C ALA A 180 1.57 -13.35 9.81
N GLN A 181 2.35 -12.34 10.20
CA GLN A 181 1.91 -10.94 10.31
C GLN A 181 1.97 -10.24 8.96
N LEU A 182 3.07 -10.42 8.21
CA LEU A 182 3.20 -9.91 6.84
C LEU A 182 2.10 -10.42 5.91
N ASP A 183 1.69 -11.68 6.06
CA ASP A 183 0.63 -12.29 5.24
C ASP A 183 -0.76 -11.65 5.42
N ARG A 184 -0.96 -10.82 6.46
CA ARG A 184 -2.18 -10.01 6.66
C ARG A 184 -2.23 -8.78 5.75
N PHE A 185 -1.10 -8.31 5.23
CA PHE A 185 -1.07 -7.26 4.23
C PHE A 185 -1.35 -7.86 2.85
N MET A 186 -2.27 -7.24 2.11
CA MET A 186 -2.63 -7.67 0.76
C MET A 186 -1.40 -7.58 -0.16
N MET A 187 -0.72 -6.43 -0.09
CA MET A 187 0.45 -6.09 -0.89
C MET A 187 1.54 -5.46 -0.02
N CYS A 188 2.79 -5.70 -0.38
CA CYS A 188 3.96 -4.98 0.11
C CYS A 188 4.70 -4.35 -1.06
N HIS A 189 4.63 -3.03 -1.19
CA HIS A 189 5.25 -2.30 -2.28
C HIS A 189 6.59 -1.70 -1.86
N ARG A 190 7.63 -1.94 -2.67
CA ARG A 190 8.98 -1.41 -2.46
C ARG A 190 9.14 -0.07 -3.16
N LEU A 191 9.36 0.96 -2.36
CA LEU A 191 9.55 2.31 -2.83
C LEU A 191 11.00 2.54 -3.28
N ARG A 192 11.13 3.14 -4.46
CA ARG A 192 12.39 3.63 -5.01
C ARG A 192 12.55 5.12 -4.76
N TYR A 193 13.78 5.60 -4.78
CA TYR A 193 14.04 7.03 -4.86
C TYR A 193 13.42 7.61 -6.14
N PRO A 194 12.94 8.86 -6.10
CA PRO A 194 12.51 9.56 -7.29
C PRO A 194 13.66 9.65 -8.30
N THR A 195 13.32 9.67 -9.58
CA THR A 195 14.27 9.98 -10.64
C THR A 195 14.75 11.44 -10.51
N PRO A 196 15.92 11.79 -11.07
CA PRO A 196 16.40 13.18 -11.04
C PRO A 196 15.40 14.19 -11.61
N ALA A 197 14.61 13.79 -12.61
CA ALA A 197 13.56 14.63 -13.20
C ALA A 197 12.39 14.86 -12.24
N GLU A 198 11.93 13.82 -11.56
CA GLU A 198 10.88 13.91 -10.53
C GLU A 198 11.35 14.75 -9.34
N GLU A 199 12.58 14.51 -8.85
CA GLU A 199 13.16 15.26 -7.74
C GLU A 199 13.32 16.75 -8.08
N THR A 200 13.76 17.07 -9.31
CA THR A 200 13.82 18.45 -9.81
C THR A 200 12.45 19.11 -9.78
N GLU A 201 11.40 18.40 -10.18
CA GLU A 201 10.04 18.93 -10.15
C GLU A 201 9.50 19.09 -8.72
N VAL A 202 9.81 18.18 -7.80
CA VAL A 202 9.51 18.35 -6.36
C VAL A 202 10.14 19.64 -5.83
N VAL A 203 11.43 19.87 -6.09
CA VAL A 203 12.13 21.09 -5.68
C VAL A 203 11.48 22.32 -6.33
N ARG A 204 11.16 22.26 -7.62
CA ARG A 204 10.52 23.37 -8.36
C ARG A 204 9.15 23.73 -7.76
N ARG A 205 8.35 22.75 -7.35
CA ARG A 205 7.07 22.99 -6.68
C ARG A 205 7.26 23.57 -5.28
N ALA A 206 8.18 23.01 -4.50
CA ALA A 206 8.50 23.49 -3.16
C ALA A 206 8.95 24.97 -3.17
N LEU A 207 9.76 25.38 -4.15
CA LEU A 207 10.23 26.77 -4.29
C LEU A 207 9.11 27.77 -4.68
N LYS A 208 7.96 27.30 -5.18
CA LYS A 208 6.81 28.16 -5.52
C LYS A 208 5.85 28.37 -4.35
N LEU A 209 6.03 27.64 -3.25
CA LEU A 209 5.18 27.75 -2.06
C LEU A 209 5.32 29.15 -1.44
N LYS A 210 4.19 29.75 -1.07
CA LYS A 210 4.13 31.12 -0.53
C LYS A 210 4.21 31.10 0.99
N LEU A 211 4.19 32.27 1.61
CA LEU A 211 4.02 32.38 3.05
C LEU A 211 2.53 32.29 3.41
N GLN A 212 2.20 31.45 4.39
CA GLN A 212 0.90 31.38 5.06
C GLN A 212 0.96 32.22 6.33
N ARG A 213 0.06 33.19 6.47
CA ARG A 213 -0.04 33.99 7.69
C ARG A 213 -0.72 33.18 8.79
N GLN A 214 -0.16 33.26 10.00
CA GLN A 214 -0.68 32.59 11.18
C GLN A 214 -0.56 33.58 12.36
N GLY A 215 -1.69 34.17 12.77
CA GLY A 215 -1.71 35.28 13.72
C GLY A 215 -0.92 36.49 13.21
N ASP A 216 -0.05 37.05 14.06
CA ASP A 216 0.88 38.16 13.72
C ASP A 216 2.14 37.69 12.96
N GLY A 217 2.29 36.39 12.71
CA GLY A 217 3.44 35.79 12.01
C GLY A 217 3.10 35.22 10.63
N ALA A 218 4.12 34.70 9.95
CA ALA A 218 3.94 33.91 8.73
C ALA A 218 4.93 32.75 8.69
N VAL A 219 4.47 31.61 8.20
CA VAL A 219 5.27 30.39 7.98
C VAL A 219 5.28 30.06 6.48
N PRO A 220 6.36 29.47 5.93
CA PRO A 220 6.30 28.92 4.58
C PRO A 220 5.19 27.88 4.49
N GLN A 221 4.37 27.98 3.44
CA GLN A 221 3.44 26.92 3.08
C GLN A 221 4.22 25.63 2.86
N SER A 222 3.65 24.54 3.30
CA SER A 222 4.11 23.20 3.00
C SER A 222 3.37 22.66 1.77
N MET A 223 3.90 21.58 1.18
CA MET A 223 3.16 20.85 0.14
C MET A 223 1.84 20.25 0.68
N PHE A 224 1.70 20.10 2.00
CA PHE A 224 0.44 19.68 2.63
C PHE A 224 -0.63 20.78 2.56
N ASP A 225 -0.25 22.05 2.67
CA ASP A 225 -1.17 23.18 2.57
C ASP A 225 -1.65 23.43 1.14
N ALA A 226 -0.91 22.91 0.16
CA ALA A 226 -1.31 22.92 -1.25
C ALA A 226 -2.36 21.85 -1.59
N ILE A 227 -2.66 20.92 -0.68
CA ILE A 227 -3.73 19.94 -0.91
C ILE A 227 -5.07 20.66 -0.77
N SER A 228 -5.76 20.84 -1.91
CA SER A 228 -7.09 21.46 -1.95
C SER A 228 -8.09 20.74 -1.05
N ASP A 229 -8.87 21.52 -0.29
CA ASP A 229 -10.03 21.05 0.49
C ASP A 229 -11.29 20.88 -0.39
N GLU A 230 -11.20 21.16 -1.69
CA GLU A 230 -12.25 20.76 -2.63
C GLU A 230 -12.22 19.24 -2.83
N HIS A 231 -12.97 18.56 -1.99
CA HIS A 231 -13.25 17.14 -2.10
C HIS A 231 -14.07 16.91 -3.38
N LYS A 232 -13.49 16.25 -4.37
CA LYS A 232 -14.22 15.90 -5.61
C LYS A 232 -15.07 14.64 -5.47
N LEU A 233 -14.73 13.80 -4.50
CA LEU A 233 -15.34 12.49 -4.30
C LEU A 233 -15.62 12.28 -2.82
N SER A 234 -16.63 11.46 -2.54
CA SER A 234 -17.08 11.09 -1.21
C SER A 234 -16.84 9.59 -0.94
N VAL A 235 -17.03 9.19 0.32
CA VAL A 235 -17.07 7.77 0.73
C VAL A 235 -18.13 6.99 -0.05
N GLY A 236 -19.23 7.64 -0.46
CA GLY A 236 -20.27 7.05 -1.30
C GLY A 236 -19.75 6.68 -2.68
N ASP A 237 -18.97 7.56 -3.31
CA ASP A 237 -18.35 7.32 -4.63
C ASP A 237 -17.33 6.18 -4.57
N LEU A 238 -16.55 6.10 -3.48
CA LEU A 238 -15.66 4.97 -3.23
C LEU A 238 -16.46 3.66 -3.13
N THR A 239 -17.58 3.65 -2.40
CA THR A 239 -18.42 2.46 -2.25
C THR A 239 -19.00 2.00 -3.61
N GLN A 240 -19.38 2.94 -4.47
CA GLN A 240 -19.81 2.62 -5.84
C GLN A 240 -18.66 2.05 -6.67
N ALA A 241 -17.47 2.64 -6.59
CA ALA A 241 -16.28 2.14 -7.29
C ALA A 241 -15.90 0.72 -6.81
N MET A 242 -15.96 0.45 -5.50
CA MET A 242 -15.76 -0.89 -4.94
C MET A 242 -16.77 -1.90 -5.51
N THR A 243 -18.03 -1.50 -5.69
CA THR A 243 -19.07 -2.34 -6.32
C THR A 243 -18.75 -2.63 -7.78
N GLN A 244 -18.26 -1.64 -8.53
CA GLN A 244 -17.85 -1.81 -9.92
C GLN A 244 -16.63 -2.73 -10.06
N VAL A 245 -15.67 -2.64 -9.13
CA VAL A 245 -14.54 -3.58 -9.06
C VAL A 245 -15.03 -5.01 -8.85
N GLN A 246 -16.06 -5.23 -8.02
CA GLN A 246 -16.63 -6.57 -7.86
C GLN A 246 -17.24 -7.15 -9.15
N ALA A 247 -17.70 -6.28 -10.05
CA ALA A 247 -18.32 -6.66 -11.32
C ALA A 247 -17.32 -6.94 -12.46
N VAL A 248 -16.04 -6.59 -12.30
CA VAL A 248 -15.00 -6.90 -13.29
C VAL A 248 -14.83 -8.42 -13.39
N HIS A 249 -14.84 -8.92 -14.63
CA HIS A 249 -14.77 -10.34 -14.93
C HIS A 249 -13.37 -10.90 -14.71
N VAL A 250 -13.31 -12.06 -14.06
CA VAL A 250 -12.10 -12.88 -13.89
C VAL A 250 -12.38 -14.23 -14.53
N SER A 251 -11.57 -14.59 -15.54
CA SER A 251 -11.74 -15.88 -16.22
C SER A 251 -11.20 -17.02 -15.37
N GLU A 252 -11.76 -18.22 -15.53
CA GLU A 252 -11.25 -19.45 -14.88
C GLU A 252 -9.77 -19.71 -15.23
N VAL A 253 -9.35 -19.37 -16.45
CA VAL A 253 -7.96 -19.47 -16.89
C VAL A 253 -7.05 -18.59 -16.03
N PHE A 254 -7.43 -17.33 -15.82
CA PHE A 254 -6.66 -16.41 -14.99
C PHE A 254 -6.57 -16.90 -13.53
N ILE A 255 -7.68 -17.43 -12.98
CA ILE A 255 -7.68 -18.01 -11.63
C ILE A 255 -6.72 -19.20 -11.56
N HIS A 256 -6.77 -20.08 -12.55
CA HIS A 256 -5.87 -21.24 -12.64
C HIS A 256 -4.40 -20.80 -12.71
N ASP A 257 -4.09 -19.78 -13.51
CA ASP A 257 -2.72 -19.26 -13.63
C ASP A 257 -2.22 -18.65 -12.32
N CYS A 258 -3.05 -17.88 -11.60
CA CYS A 258 -2.73 -17.41 -10.25
C CYS A 258 -2.48 -18.57 -9.29
N VAL A 259 -3.32 -19.61 -9.30
CA VAL A 259 -3.15 -20.79 -8.44
C VAL A 259 -1.88 -21.55 -8.78
N LYS A 260 -1.58 -21.73 -10.08
CA LYS A 260 -0.37 -22.38 -10.57
C LYS A 260 0.89 -21.65 -10.09
N LEU A 261 0.94 -20.32 -10.24
CA LEU A 261 2.05 -19.50 -9.76
C LEU A 261 2.26 -19.65 -8.26
N ILE A 262 1.18 -19.52 -7.47
CA ILE A 262 1.28 -19.60 -6.01
C ILE A 262 1.67 -21.01 -5.54
N ASN A 263 1.17 -22.07 -6.19
CA ASN A 263 1.60 -23.44 -5.88
C ASN A 263 3.07 -23.67 -6.26
N ALA A 264 3.55 -23.11 -7.37
CA ALA A 264 4.95 -23.20 -7.75
C ALA A 264 5.88 -22.65 -6.64
N THR A 265 5.47 -21.58 -5.93
CA THR A 265 6.24 -21.09 -4.76
C THR A 265 6.30 -22.07 -3.58
N ARG A 266 5.36 -23.02 -3.46
CA ARG A 266 5.33 -24.00 -2.36
C ARG A 266 6.18 -25.23 -2.67
N ASP A 267 6.29 -25.57 -3.94
CA ASP A 267 7.05 -26.72 -4.43
C ASP A 267 8.49 -26.34 -4.86
N HIS A 268 8.84 -25.05 -4.78
CA HIS A 268 10.15 -24.55 -5.19
C HIS A 268 11.25 -24.98 -4.21
N LYS A 269 12.27 -25.70 -4.71
CA LYS A 269 13.38 -26.26 -3.92
C LYS A 269 14.17 -25.22 -3.10
N ASP A 270 14.25 -23.99 -3.58
CA ASP A 270 15.05 -22.92 -2.97
C ASP A 270 14.25 -22.10 -1.95
N LEU A 271 12.99 -22.48 -1.68
CA LEU A 271 12.12 -21.83 -0.70
C LEU A 271 11.88 -22.76 0.51
N VAL A 272 12.07 -22.20 1.71
CA VAL A 272 11.69 -22.85 2.97
C VAL A 272 10.23 -22.55 3.31
N LEU A 273 9.72 -21.41 2.82
CA LEU A 273 8.33 -21.03 2.97
C LEU A 273 7.80 -20.48 1.65
N GLY A 274 6.75 -21.12 1.13
CA GLY A 274 5.97 -20.65 -0.01
C GLY A 274 4.77 -19.80 0.39
N CYS A 275 4.09 -19.22 -0.60
CA CYS A 275 2.95 -18.35 -0.38
C CYS A 275 1.74 -19.06 0.24
N SER A 276 1.03 -18.39 1.16
CA SER A 276 -0.25 -18.87 1.68
C SER A 276 -1.38 -18.77 0.64
N PRO A 277 -2.54 -19.44 0.84
CA PRO A 277 -3.71 -19.27 -0.03
C PRO A 277 -4.21 -17.82 -0.13
N ARG A 278 -3.89 -16.96 0.86
CA ARG A 278 -4.24 -15.54 0.82
C ARG A 278 -3.53 -14.80 -0.32
N ALA A 279 -2.39 -15.29 -0.79
CA ALA A 279 -1.69 -14.73 -1.93
C ALA A 279 -2.53 -14.84 -3.22
N VAL A 280 -3.18 -15.99 -3.48
CA VAL A 280 -4.06 -16.17 -4.64
C VAL A 280 -5.21 -15.16 -4.58
N LEU A 281 -5.88 -15.08 -3.43
CA LEU A 281 -7.00 -14.17 -3.25
C LEU A 281 -6.56 -12.71 -3.43
N SER A 282 -5.43 -12.32 -2.83
CA SER A 282 -4.88 -10.97 -2.95
C SER A 282 -4.52 -10.64 -4.39
N LEU A 283 -3.89 -11.57 -5.14
CA LEU A 283 -3.50 -11.36 -6.53
C LEU A 283 -4.72 -11.17 -7.43
N VAL A 284 -5.74 -12.03 -7.31
CA VAL A 284 -6.97 -11.93 -8.11
C VAL A 284 -7.73 -10.64 -7.78
N GLN A 285 -7.87 -10.30 -6.50
CA GLN A 285 -8.53 -9.07 -6.08
C GLN A 285 -7.78 -7.82 -6.55
N ALA A 286 -6.45 -7.82 -6.44
CA ALA A 286 -5.61 -6.71 -6.89
C ALA A 286 -5.68 -6.55 -8.41
N ALA A 287 -5.59 -7.66 -9.16
CA ALA A 287 -5.70 -7.65 -10.62
C ALA A 287 -7.06 -7.11 -11.08
N ARG A 288 -8.13 -7.50 -10.38
CA ARG A 288 -9.48 -7.01 -10.66
C ARG A 288 -9.63 -5.51 -10.41
N ALA A 289 -9.07 -5.00 -9.31
CA ALA A 289 -9.04 -3.56 -9.03
C ALA A 289 -8.17 -2.80 -10.03
N ARG A 290 -7.03 -3.37 -10.44
CA ARG A 290 -6.16 -2.80 -11.48
C ARG A 290 -6.88 -2.70 -12.82
N ALA A 291 -7.54 -3.77 -13.26
CA ALA A 291 -8.36 -3.75 -14.47
C ALA A 291 -9.41 -2.64 -14.43
N PHE A 292 -10.13 -2.48 -13.32
CA PHE A 292 -11.05 -1.37 -13.12
C PHE A 292 -10.37 0.00 -13.22
N ILE A 293 -9.22 0.20 -12.56
CA ILE A 293 -8.46 1.47 -12.60
C ILE A 293 -8.17 1.86 -14.05
N TYR A 294 -7.79 0.90 -14.89
CA TYR A 294 -7.54 1.08 -16.33
C TYR A 294 -8.81 0.98 -17.20
N GLY A 295 -10.00 1.07 -16.60
CA GLY A 295 -11.31 1.09 -17.27
C GLY A 295 -11.66 -0.19 -18.03
N ARG A 296 -10.98 -1.29 -17.72
CA ARG A 296 -11.23 -2.62 -18.28
C ARG A 296 -12.32 -3.32 -17.48
N SER A 297 -13.20 -4.04 -18.19
CA SER A 297 -14.25 -4.87 -17.59
C SER A 297 -13.79 -6.32 -17.31
N TYR A 298 -12.53 -6.65 -17.63
CA TYR A 298 -11.93 -7.96 -17.41
C TYR A 298 -10.44 -7.83 -17.08
N VAL A 299 -9.92 -8.80 -16.33
CA VAL A 299 -8.49 -8.93 -16.01
C VAL A 299 -7.69 -9.49 -17.18
N VAL A 300 -6.42 -9.09 -17.27
CA VAL A 300 -5.48 -9.57 -18.29
C VAL A 300 -4.20 -10.08 -17.63
N PRO A 301 -3.41 -10.97 -18.27
CA PRO A 301 -2.18 -11.51 -17.70
C PRO A 301 -1.20 -10.43 -17.20
N GLU A 302 -1.13 -9.28 -17.85
CA GLU A 302 -0.27 -8.15 -17.44
C GLU A 302 -0.59 -7.66 -16.03
N ASP A 303 -1.84 -7.80 -15.56
CA ASP A 303 -2.21 -7.48 -14.17
C ASP A 303 -1.51 -8.41 -13.18
N LEU A 304 -1.43 -9.70 -13.51
CA LEU A 304 -0.72 -10.69 -12.69
C LEU A 304 0.77 -10.36 -12.63
N PHE A 305 1.42 -10.15 -13.78
CA PHE A 305 2.85 -9.86 -13.84
C PHE A 305 3.21 -8.58 -13.08
N THR A 306 2.40 -7.52 -13.23
CA THR A 306 2.64 -6.24 -12.58
C THR A 306 2.50 -6.32 -11.06
N LEU A 307 1.60 -7.15 -10.55
CA LEU A 307 1.27 -7.23 -9.12
C LEU A 307 1.97 -8.38 -8.39
N ALA A 308 2.62 -9.29 -9.13
CA ALA A 308 3.26 -10.48 -8.58
C ALA A 308 4.30 -10.12 -7.52
N GLU A 309 5.18 -9.13 -7.78
CA GLU A 309 6.23 -8.73 -6.83
C GLU A 309 5.63 -8.25 -5.49
N ASP A 310 4.62 -7.40 -5.58
CA ASP A 310 3.97 -6.78 -4.42
C ASP A 310 3.14 -7.79 -3.61
N VAL A 311 2.64 -8.85 -4.24
CA VAL A 311 1.82 -9.88 -3.57
C VAL A 311 2.69 -11.04 -3.05
N ILE A 312 3.75 -11.43 -3.74
CA ILE A 312 4.45 -12.69 -3.46
C ILE A 312 5.64 -12.50 -2.52
N LEU A 313 6.49 -11.51 -2.76
CA LEU A 313 7.83 -11.49 -2.15
C LEU A 313 7.81 -11.37 -0.61
N HIS A 314 6.81 -10.71 -0.01
CA HIS A 314 6.70 -10.62 1.46
C HIS A 314 6.12 -11.87 2.12
N ARG A 315 5.69 -12.87 1.33
CA ARG A 315 5.08 -14.12 1.77
C ARG A 315 5.98 -15.34 1.61
N VAL A 316 7.19 -15.17 1.09
CA VAL A 316 8.13 -16.26 0.80
C VAL A 316 9.45 -16.08 1.54
N ARG A 317 10.15 -17.19 1.78
CA ARG A 317 11.49 -17.22 2.38
C ARG A 317 12.41 -18.19 1.65
N LEU A 318 13.57 -17.70 1.27
CA LEU A 318 14.65 -18.50 0.69
C LEU A 318 15.24 -19.45 1.73
N SER A 319 15.76 -20.58 1.26
CA SER A 319 16.64 -21.43 2.05
C SER A 319 17.99 -20.78 2.30
N TYR A 320 18.68 -21.26 3.33
CA TYR A 320 20.03 -20.78 3.65
C TYR A 320 21.01 -21.10 2.52
N GLU A 321 20.85 -22.26 1.87
CA GLU A 321 21.64 -22.68 0.71
C GLU A 321 21.45 -21.72 -0.46
N ALA A 322 20.20 -21.37 -0.78
CA ALA A 322 19.88 -20.44 -1.86
C ALA A 322 20.43 -19.03 -1.60
N LEU A 323 20.33 -18.55 -0.36
CA LEU A 323 20.93 -17.28 0.04
C LEU A 323 22.47 -17.31 -0.09
N ALA A 324 23.11 -18.42 0.28
CA ALA A 324 24.56 -18.58 0.15
C ALA A 324 25.03 -18.62 -1.31
N GLU A 325 24.19 -19.11 -2.23
CA GLU A 325 24.43 -19.08 -3.68
C GLU A 325 24.15 -17.70 -4.31
N GLY A 326 23.69 -16.73 -3.52
CA GLY A 326 23.41 -15.36 -3.99
C GLY A 326 22.07 -15.20 -4.68
N LEU A 327 21.15 -16.17 -4.54
CA LEU A 327 19.79 -16.03 -5.06
C LEU A 327 19.03 -14.94 -4.31
N THR A 328 18.26 -14.16 -5.05
CA THR A 328 17.36 -13.16 -4.49
C THR A 328 15.92 -13.57 -4.66
N LEU A 329 15.05 -13.07 -3.80
CA LEU A 329 13.61 -13.30 -3.90
C LEU A 329 13.05 -12.78 -5.24
N LYS A 330 13.58 -11.66 -5.74
CA LYS A 330 13.21 -11.10 -7.04
C LYS A 330 13.63 -12.01 -8.19
N SER A 331 14.88 -12.46 -8.23
CA SER A 331 15.35 -13.35 -9.29
C SER A 331 14.60 -14.69 -9.32
N MET A 332 14.21 -15.21 -8.15
CA MET A 332 13.38 -16.41 -8.05
C MET A 332 11.97 -16.17 -8.61
N LEU A 333 11.35 -15.03 -8.27
CA LEU A 333 10.05 -14.69 -8.82
C LEU A 333 10.11 -14.51 -10.35
N ASP A 334 11.13 -13.82 -10.86
CA ASP A 334 11.33 -13.63 -12.30
C ASP A 334 11.46 -14.97 -13.03
N GLN A 335 12.15 -15.96 -12.44
CA GLN A 335 12.22 -17.33 -12.96
C GLN A 335 10.83 -17.99 -13.03
N LEU A 336 10.06 -17.94 -11.94
CA LEU A 336 8.70 -18.50 -11.89
C LEU A 336 7.76 -17.86 -12.92
N LEU A 337 7.86 -16.54 -13.11
CA LEU A 337 7.04 -15.82 -14.08
C LEU A 337 7.42 -16.18 -15.52
N ASN A 338 8.71 -16.36 -15.80
CA ASN A 338 9.19 -16.77 -17.13
C ASN A 338 8.77 -18.20 -17.49
N GLU A 339 8.64 -19.11 -16.52
CA GLU A 339 8.13 -20.47 -16.74
C GLU A 339 6.62 -20.53 -17.05
N MET A 340 5.90 -19.44 -16.83
CA MET A 340 4.47 -19.33 -17.16
C MET A 340 4.19 -18.83 -18.57
N LEU A 341 5.16 -18.15 -19.21
CA LEU A 341 5.07 -17.62 -20.57
C LEU A 341 5.25 -18.72 -21.64
#